data_AF-A0A4S8NAW0-F1
#
_entry.id   AF-A0A4S8NAW0-F1
#
_cell.length_a   1.000
_cell.length_b   1.000
_cell.length_c   1.000
_cell.angle_alpha   90.00
_cell.angle_beta   90.00
_cell.angle_gamma   90.00
#
_symmetry.space_group_name_H-M   'P 1'
#
loop_
_entity.id
_entity.type
_entity.pdbx_description
1 polymer ?
#
loop_
_entity_poly.entity_id
_entity_poly.type
_entity_poly.pdbx_seq_one_letter_code
_entity_poly.pdbx_strand_id
1 'polypeptide(L)'
;MRDVIGWTGQVLSWLVILGVVAVLAVAVVIPRLAGAAPYTVLTGSMRPDYPPGTLVVVKPVAIEDIAVGDVITSQLESGKAAVVTHRVTEVSARLDGETVLTTQGDANDSEDPDGVEEVQVRGRLWYAVPWLGHVNTALSGRQRQTAVWGVSALLIGYAAYMFVGSLRDRRGRRKGPEDEQPQLHEQPPQEEPPTPAPQAPPAASLPVPALVAGGVAISILLLAYIRRRGRRST
;
A
#
# COMPACT_ATOMS: atom_id res chain seq x y z
N MET A 1 5.57 -17.74 -27.26
CA MET A 1 6.70 -17.26 -26.43
C MET A 1 6.68 -15.75 -26.21
N ARG A 2 6.44 -14.91 -27.25
CA ARG A 2 6.38 -13.44 -27.11
C ARG A 2 5.28 -12.94 -26.15
N ASP A 3 4.13 -13.60 -26.11
CA ASP A 3 3.02 -13.22 -25.20
C ASP A 3 3.33 -13.51 -23.73
N VAL A 4 4.14 -14.54 -23.45
CA VAL A 4 4.53 -14.92 -22.08
C VAL A 4 5.54 -13.92 -21.51
N ILE A 5 6.48 -13.46 -22.34
CA ILE A 5 7.49 -12.45 -21.96
C ILE A 5 6.81 -11.10 -21.61
N GLY A 6 5.79 -10.69 -22.37
CA GLY A 6 5.01 -9.49 -22.07
C GLY A 6 4.19 -9.60 -20.78
N TRP A 7 3.59 -10.76 -20.53
CA TRP A 7 2.79 -10.99 -19.33
C TRP A 7 3.65 -11.01 -18.05
N THR A 8 4.78 -11.73 -18.07
CA THR A 8 5.68 -11.80 -16.91
C THR A 8 6.26 -10.42 -16.57
N GLY A 9 6.66 -9.63 -17.58
CA GLY A 9 7.14 -8.26 -17.36
C GLY A 9 6.07 -7.34 -16.77
N GLN A 10 4.82 -7.48 -17.22
CA GLN A 10 3.70 -6.72 -16.68
C GLN A 10 3.43 -7.07 -15.22
N VAL A 11 3.38 -8.37 -14.88
CA VAL A 11 3.19 -8.82 -13.49
C VAL A 11 4.31 -8.29 -12.60
N LEU A 12 5.57 -8.38 -13.05
CA LEU A 12 6.72 -7.88 -12.30
C LEU A 12 6.61 -6.36 -12.04
N SER A 13 6.21 -5.58 -13.06
CA SER A 13 6.01 -4.12 -12.91
C SER A 13 4.95 -3.79 -11.85
N TRP A 14 3.80 -4.48 -11.87
CA TRP A 14 2.76 -4.30 -10.86
C TRP A 14 3.25 -4.65 -9.46
N LEU A 15 4.01 -5.73 -9.31
CA LEU A 15 4.57 -6.11 -8.02
C LEU A 15 5.54 -5.05 -7.49
N VAL A 16 6.40 -4.51 -8.33
CA VAL A 16 7.32 -3.42 -7.95
C VAL A 16 6.55 -2.17 -7.54
N ILE A 17 5.55 -1.75 -8.32
CA ILE A 17 4.73 -0.57 -8.02
C ILE A 17 4.00 -0.75 -6.68
N LEU A 18 3.35 -1.91 -6.48
CA LEU A 18 2.64 -2.21 -5.24
C LEU A 18 3.60 -2.25 -4.04
N GLY A 19 4.79 -2.82 -4.21
CA GLY A 19 5.83 -2.83 -3.18
C GLY A 19 6.26 -1.41 -2.78
N VAL A 20 6.53 -0.54 -3.76
CA VAL A 20 6.91 0.86 -3.51
C VAL A 20 5.77 1.62 -2.82
N VAL A 21 4.53 1.45 -3.28
CA VAL A 21 3.36 2.09 -2.67
C VAL A 21 3.17 1.61 -1.23
N ALA A 22 3.31 0.31 -0.96
CA ALA A 22 3.20 -0.23 0.39
C ALA A 22 4.28 0.33 1.33
N VAL A 23 5.53 0.41 0.87
CA VAL A 23 6.63 1.01 1.64
C VAL A 23 6.35 2.48 1.95
N LEU A 24 5.90 3.26 0.95
CA LEU A 24 5.52 4.67 1.17
C LEU A 24 4.34 4.80 2.13
N ALA A 25 3.36 3.91 2.03
CA ALA A 25 2.21 3.91 2.92
C ALA A 25 2.65 3.68 4.38
N VAL A 26 3.43 2.63 4.63
CA VAL A 26 3.91 2.26 5.98
C VAL A 26 4.91 3.26 6.54
N ALA A 27 5.82 3.80 5.72
CA ALA A 27 6.88 4.68 6.21
C ALA A 27 6.45 6.15 6.33
N VAL A 28 5.45 6.60 5.57
CA VAL A 28 5.12 8.02 5.43
C VAL A 28 3.65 8.32 5.63
N VAL A 29 2.76 7.65 4.90
CA VAL A 29 1.33 8.03 4.88
C VAL A 29 0.65 7.66 6.19
N ILE A 30 0.80 6.41 6.64
CA ILE A 30 0.19 5.90 7.88
C ILE A 30 0.67 6.69 9.10
N PRO A 31 1.99 6.92 9.33
CA PRO A 31 2.43 7.74 10.45
C PRO A 31 1.82 9.13 10.44
N ARG A 32 1.84 9.81 9.28
CA ARG A 32 1.29 11.17 9.16
C ARG A 32 -0.19 11.24 9.50
N LEU A 33 -0.99 10.32 8.98
CA LEU A 33 -2.43 10.30 9.23
C LEU A 33 -2.74 9.97 10.70
N ALA A 34 -1.90 9.16 11.35
CA ALA A 34 -2.05 8.77 12.74
C ALA A 34 -1.44 9.79 13.74
N GLY A 35 -0.84 10.89 13.26
CA GLY A 35 -0.10 11.83 14.12
C GLY A 35 1.19 11.24 14.72
N ALA A 36 1.69 10.14 14.16
CA ALA A 36 2.91 9.47 14.58
C ALA A 36 4.12 9.97 13.79
N ALA A 37 5.31 9.81 14.39
CA ALA A 37 6.57 10.29 13.84
C ALA A 37 7.53 9.12 13.58
N PRO A 38 8.08 9.00 12.36
CA PRO A 38 9.12 8.02 12.07
C PRO A 38 10.51 8.54 12.49
N TYR A 39 11.28 7.70 13.19
CA TYR A 39 12.67 7.90 13.56
C TYR A 39 13.52 6.71 13.10
N THR A 40 14.81 6.94 12.89
CA THR A 40 15.76 5.86 12.57
C THR A 40 16.61 5.55 13.79
N VAL A 41 16.72 4.27 14.13
CA VAL A 41 17.69 3.80 15.12
C VAL A 41 19.09 3.87 14.50
N LEU A 42 19.97 4.68 15.09
CA LEU A 42 21.32 4.94 14.57
C LEU A 42 22.40 4.10 15.25
N THR A 43 22.19 3.73 16.50
CA THR A 43 23.16 3.04 17.36
C THR A 43 22.72 1.60 17.63
N GLY A 44 23.62 0.84 18.25
CA GLY A 44 23.38 -0.55 18.64
C GLY A 44 22.66 -0.75 19.96
N SER A 45 22.17 0.31 20.61
CA SER A 45 21.67 0.26 21.99
C SER A 45 20.36 -0.50 22.13
N MET A 46 19.58 -0.64 21.06
CA MET A 46 18.28 -1.33 21.07
C MET A 46 18.35 -2.73 20.47
N ARG A 47 19.52 -3.36 20.45
CA ARG A 47 19.65 -4.76 20.00
C ARG A 47 19.09 -5.74 21.06
N PRO A 48 18.61 -6.92 20.63
CA PRO A 48 18.55 -7.42 19.26
C PRO A 48 17.31 -6.97 18.47
N ASP A 49 16.27 -6.47 19.13
CA ASP A 49 14.95 -6.26 18.54
C ASP A 49 14.92 -5.12 17.51
N TYR A 50 15.69 -4.06 17.75
CA TYR A 50 15.75 -2.88 16.89
C TYR A 50 17.22 -2.56 16.52
N PRO A 51 17.84 -3.33 15.61
CA PRO A 51 19.19 -3.08 15.18
C PRO A 51 19.32 -1.72 14.44
N PRO A 52 20.54 -1.15 14.34
CA PRO A 52 20.78 0.07 13.57
C PRO A 52 20.21 -0.03 12.16
N GLY A 53 19.59 1.05 11.68
CA GLY A 53 18.88 1.07 10.39
C GLY A 53 17.43 0.61 10.46
N THR A 54 16.91 0.32 11.65
CA THR A 54 15.47 0.11 11.88
C THR A 54 14.73 1.45 11.85
N LEU A 55 13.61 1.50 11.14
CA LEU A 55 12.66 2.61 11.21
C LEU A 55 11.69 2.32 12.34
N VAL A 56 11.70 3.15 13.39
CA VAL A 56 10.71 3.10 14.46
C VAL A 56 9.68 4.19 14.24
N VAL A 57 8.41 3.84 14.34
CA VAL A 57 7.31 4.80 14.28
C VAL A 57 6.76 4.93 15.68
N VAL A 58 6.83 6.15 16.22
CA VAL A 58 6.36 6.44 17.58
C VAL A 58 5.11 7.31 17.55
N LYS A 59 4.18 7.01 18.44
CA LYS A 59 2.93 7.74 18.58
C LYS A 59 2.96 8.56 19.87
N PRO A 60 2.60 9.85 19.83
CA PRO A 60 2.43 10.63 21.04
C PRO A 60 1.40 9.98 21.96
N VAL A 61 1.75 9.83 23.24
CA VAL A 61 0.92 9.31 24.32
C VAL A 61 1.14 10.18 25.55
N ALA A 62 0.17 10.23 26.45
CA ALA A 62 0.34 10.92 27.72
C ALA A 62 1.38 10.17 28.58
N ILE A 63 2.11 10.87 29.45
CA ILE A 63 3.18 10.24 30.24
C ILE A 63 2.61 9.20 31.22
N GLU A 64 1.36 9.37 31.65
CA GLU A 64 0.64 8.46 32.53
C GLU A 64 0.29 7.12 31.85
N ASP A 65 0.27 7.10 30.51
CA ASP A 65 0.04 5.90 29.70
C ASP A 65 1.34 5.13 29.41
N ILE A 66 2.49 5.60 29.91
CA ILE A 66 3.80 4.98 29.73
C ILE A 66 4.09 4.10 30.95
N ALA A 67 4.43 2.84 30.68
CA ALA A 67 4.75 1.86 31.71
C ALA A 67 6.18 1.34 31.58
N VAL A 68 6.67 0.74 32.66
CA VAL A 68 7.92 -0.03 32.64
C VAL A 68 7.85 -1.11 31.55
N GLY A 69 8.90 -1.18 30.74
CA GLY A 69 9.01 -2.07 29.58
C GLY A 69 8.64 -1.43 28.24
N ASP A 70 7.97 -0.27 28.24
CA ASP A 70 7.67 0.46 27.01
C ASP A 70 8.94 1.02 26.36
N VAL A 71 8.99 0.98 25.03
CA VAL A 71 10.05 1.63 24.25
C VAL A 71 9.56 3.00 23.83
N ILE A 72 10.31 4.05 24.19
CA ILE A 72 9.94 5.43 23.91
C ILE A 72 11.04 6.13 23.12
N THR A 73 10.66 7.12 22.33
CA THR A 73 11.62 8.10 21.79
C THR A 73 11.52 9.38 22.59
N SER A 74 12.64 9.87 23.09
CA SER A 74 12.74 11.10 23.89
C SER A 74 13.83 12.02 23.34
N GLN A 75 13.74 13.30 23.66
CA GLN A 75 14.82 14.26 23.40
C GLN A 75 15.94 14.07 24.42
N LEU A 76 17.18 14.10 23.95
CA LEU A 76 18.36 14.09 24.83
C LEU A 76 18.37 15.33 25.74
N GLU A 77 17.94 16.47 25.20
CA GLU A 77 17.82 17.71 25.95
C GLU A 77 16.53 18.41 25.53
N SER A 78 15.79 18.94 26.50
CA SER A 78 14.53 19.64 26.28
C SER A 78 14.68 20.79 25.28
N GLY A 79 13.86 20.76 24.22
CA GLY A 79 13.85 21.78 23.17
C GLY A 79 14.88 21.57 22.05
N LYS A 80 15.76 20.56 22.15
CA LYS A 80 16.70 20.22 21.08
C LYS A 80 16.14 19.16 20.12
N ALA A 81 16.69 19.12 18.91
CA ALA A 81 16.25 18.19 17.87
C ALA A 81 16.80 16.77 18.07
N ALA A 82 17.87 16.60 18.84
CA ALA A 82 18.49 15.31 19.09
C ALA A 82 17.57 14.41 19.93
N VAL A 83 17.39 13.18 19.47
CA VAL A 83 16.51 12.19 20.12
C VAL A 83 17.22 10.86 20.29
N VAL A 84 16.79 10.10 21.29
CA VAL A 84 17.19 8.72 21.58
C VAL A 84 15.94 7.86 21.72
N THR A 85 16.07 6.57 21.46
CA THR A 85 14.98 5.60 21.65
C THR A 85 15.46 4.51 22.57
N HIS A 86 14.88 4.39 23.75
CA HIS A 86 15.26 3.45 24.81
C HIS A 86 14.03 2.91 25.53
N ARG A 87 14.22 1.86 26.32
CA ARG A 87 13.15 1.21 27.08
C ARG A 87 13.05 1.83 28.47
N VAL A 88 11.83 2.06 28.95
CA VAL A 88 11.57 2.52 30.30
C VAL A 88 11.85 1.39 31.29
N THR A 89 12.75 1.62 32.24
CA THR A 89 13.08 0.68 33.33
C THR A 89 12.37 1.06 34.63
N GLU A 90 12.09 2.35 34.82
CA GLU A 90 11.41 2.86 36.01
C GLU A 90 10.50 4.05 35.66
N VAL A 91 9.37 4.14 36.36
CA VAL A 91 8.48 5.30 36.36
C VAL A 91 8.41 5.82 37.79
N SER A 92 8.91 7.03 38.01
CA SER A 92 9.00 7.66 39.33
C SER A 92 8.29 9.00 39.35
N ALA A 93 7.86 9.43 40.53
CA ALA A 93 7.30 10.76 40.74
C ALA A 93 8.26 11.59 41.60
N ARG A 94 8.55 12.81 41.16
CA ARG A 94 9.28 13.80 41.96
C ARG A 94 8.40 14.36 43.07
N LEU A 95 9.02 15.05 44.03
CA LEU A 95 8.35 15.67 45.17
C LEU A 95 7.37 16.79 44.78
N ASP A 96 7.56 17.40 43.61
CA ASP A 96 6.66 18.39 43.00
C ASP A 96 5.47 17.76 42.26
N GLY A 97 5.42 16.43 42.15
CA GLY A 97 4.39 15.67 41.47
C GLY A 97 4.68 15.39 39.99
N GLU A 98 5.82 15.83 39.44
CA GLU A 98 6.18 15.54 38.06
C GLU A 98 6.63 14.08 37.89
N THR A 99 6.19 13.45 36.80
CA THR A 99 6.64 12.09 36.45
C THR A 99 7.98 12.14 35.73
N VAL A 100 8.92 11.31 36.17
CA VAL A 100 10.24 11.13 35.54
C VAL A 100 10.44 9.67 35.21
N LEU A 101 10.86 9.42 33.97
CA LEU A 101 11.12 8.09 33.46
C LEU A 101 12.62 7.81 33.49
N THR A 102 13.01 6.65 34.00
CA THR A 102 14.38 6.13 33.80
C THR A 102 14.37 5.25 32.57
N THR A 103 15.31 5.47 31.66
CA THR A 103 15.41 4.70 30.41
C THR A 103 16.74 3.99 30.29
N GLN A 104 16.74 2.88 29.56
CA GLN A 104 17.93 2.10 29.25
C GLN A 104 17.83 1.54 27.83
N GLY A 105 18.92 1.59 27.09
CA GLY A 105 19.03 0.82 25.85
C GLY A 105 19.09 -0.67 26.14
N ASP A 106 18.30 -1.48 25.45
CA ASP A 106 18.22 -2.95 25.64
C ASP A 106 19.57 -3.68 25.64
N ALA A 107 20.58 -3.13 24.95
CA ALA A 107 21.93 -3.65 24.86
C ALA A 107 22.98 -2.86 25.66
N ASN A 108 22.57 -1.88 26.47
CA ASN A 108 23.45 -1.11 27.34
C ASN A 108 23.59 -1.80 28.71
N ASP A 109 24.75 -1.68 29.35
CA ASP A 109 25.03 -2.29 30.66
C ASP A 109 24.42 -1.52 31.85
N SER A 110 24.06 -0.26 31.65
CA SER A 110 23.50 0.62 32.67
C SER A 110 22.39 1.50 32.13
N GLU A 111 21.55 2.00 33.04
CA GLU A 111 20.54 3.02 32.76
C GLU A 111 21.18 4.33 32.26
N ASP A 112 20.38 5.11 31.54
CA ASP A 112 20.77 6.45 31.12
C ASP A 112 20.94 7.35 32.36
N PRO A 113 21.97 8.22 32.39
CA PRO A 113 22.31 8.98 33.58
C PRO A 113 21.27 10.06 33.95
N ASP A 114 20.57 10.56 32.93
CA ASP A 114 19.56 11.61 33.07
C ASP A 114 18.17 11.00 32.92
N GLY A 115 17.28 11.29 33.87
CA GLY A 115 15.87 10.94 33.76
C GLY A 115 15.19 11.72 32.62
N VAL A 116 14.18 11.11 32.02
CA VAL A 116 13.39 11.70 30.93
C VAL A 116 12.13 12.35 31.50
N GLU A 117 12.02 13.65 31.31
CA GLU A 117 10.83 14.43 31.68
C GLU A 117 9.75 14.35 30.60
N GLU A 118 8.50 14.61 30.97
CA GLU A 118 7.35 14.61 30.05
C GLU A 118 7.59 15.44 28.78
N VAL A 119 8.17 16.63 28.94
CA VAL A 119 8.45 17.56 27.83
C VAL A 119 9.47 17.01 26.82
N GLN A 120 10.27 16.02 27.22
CA GLN A 120 11.24 15.36 26.36
C GLN A 120 10.61 14.22 25.55
N VAL A 121 9.53 13.61 26.03
CA VAL A 121 8.88 12.47 25.41
C VAL A 121 8.29 12.86 24.04
N ARG A 122 8.71 12.18 22.98
CA ARG A 122 8.14 12.32 21.64
C ARG A 122 6.99 11.34 21.39
N GLY A 123 7.02 10.21 22.10
CA GLY A 123 5.97 9.22 22.06
C GLY A 123 6.50 7.82 22.33
N ARG A 124 5.57 6.88 22.33
CA ARG A 124 5.83 5.45 22.53
C ARG A 124 5.89 4.73 21.19
N LEU A 125 6.76 3.73 21.09
CA LEU A 125 6.90 2.88 19.93
C LEU A 125 5.54 2.25 19.55
N TRP A 126 5.14 2.45 18.31
CA TRP A 126 3.92 1.87 17.75
C TRP A 126 4.23 0.66 16.87
N TYR A 127 5.19 0.79 15.97
CA TYR A 127 5.73 -0.33 15.19
C TYR A 127 7.15 -0.02 14.71
N ALA A 128 7.86 -1.08 14.33
CA ALA A 128 9.20 -0.99 13.79
C ALA A 128 9.29 -1.75 12.46
N VAL A 129 10.05 -1.20 11.52
CA VAL A 129 10.36 -1.86 10.25
C VAL A 129 11.89 -1.89 10.09
N PRO A 130 12.51 -3.07 10.30
CA PRO A 130 13.95 -3.24 10.09
C PRO A 130 14.37 -2.83 8.67
N TRP A 131 15.62 -2.38 8.53
CA TRP A 131 16.24 -1.94 7.26
C TRP A 131 15.67 -0.68 6.60
N LEU A 132 14.41 -0.32 6.88
CA LEU A 132 13.75 0.84 6.29
C LEU A 132 14.35 2.18 6.77
N GLY A 133 15.04 2.17 7.91
CA GLY A 133 15.77 3.31 8.45
C GLY A 133 16.98 3.68 7.59
N HIS A 134 17.60 2.73 6.87
CA HIS A 134 18.70 3.02 5.95
C HIS A 134 18.25 3.91 4.78
N VAL A 135 17.04 3.67 4.26
CA VAL A 135 16.43 4.52 3.22
C VAL A 135 16.22 5.94 3.76
N ASN A 136 15.82 6.07 5.03
CA ASN A 136 15.60 7.37 5.67
C ASN A 136 16.92 8.12 5.96
N THR A 137 18.01 7.42 6.30
CA THR A 137 19.33 8.05 6.56
C THR A 137 20.09 8.42 5.28
N ALA A 138 19.83 7.75 4.16
CA ALA A 138 20.46 8.06 2.89
C ALA A 138 20.01 9.42 2.30
N LEU A 139 18.90 9.98 2.79
CA LEU A 139 18.30 11.21 2.29
C LEU A 139 18.27 12.28 3.39
N SER A 140 18.76 13.48 3.09
CA SER A 140 18.55 14.62 3.99
C SER A 140 17.05 14.96 4.10
N GLY A 141 16.63 15.63 5.18
CA GLY A 141 15.20 15.94 5.41
C GLY A 141 14.52 16.68 4.24
N ARG A 142 15.23 17.60 3.59
CA ARG A 142 14.75 18.31 2.39
C ARG A 142 14.67 17.39 1.18
N GLN A 143 15.71 16.59 0.94
CA GLN A 143 15.74 15.61 -0.16
C GLN A 143 14.63 14.56 -0.02
N ARG A 144 14.34 14.13 1.22
CA ARG A 144 13.24 13.20 1.51
C ARG A 144 11.89 13.77 1.10
N GLN A 145 11.59 15.01 1.48
CA GLN A 145 10.32 15.65 1.10
C GLN A 145 10.19 15.81 -0.41
N THR A 146 11.26 16.23 -1.10
CA THR A 146 11.27 16.32 -2.56
C THR A 146 11.14 14.94 -3.22
N ALA A 147 11.77 13.90 -2.66
CA ALA A 147 11.67 12.54 -3.18
C ALA A 147 10.24 12.00 -3.05
N VAL A 148 9.59 12.20 -1.90
CA VAL A 148 8.18 11.79 -1.71
C VAL A 148 7.28 12.50 -2.72
N TRP A 149 7.44 13.80 -2.93
CA TRP A 149 6.64 14.55 -3.91
C TRP A 149 6.93 14.10 -5.35
N GLY A 150 8.20 13.88 -5.69
CA GLY A 150 8.62 13.40 -7.01
C GLY A 150 8.07 12.01 -7.32
N VAL A 151 8.20 11.06 -6.40
CA VAL A 151 7.65 9.70 -6.56
C VAL A 151 6.12 9.74 -6.63
N SER A 152 5.46 10.53 -5.78
CA SER A 152 3.99 10.68 -5.84
C SER A 152 3.53 11.27 -7.17
N ALA A 153 4.18 12.32 -7.66
CA ALA A 153 3.87 12.93 -8.95
C ALA A 153 4.11 11.97 -10.11
N LEU A 154 5.20 11.18 -10.07
CA LEU A 154 5.50 10.16 -11.06
C LEU A 154 4.41 9.08 -11.10
N LEU A 155 4.00 8.57 -9.94
CA LEU A 155 2.95 7.55 -9.85
C LEU A 155 1.60 8.07 -10.35
N ILE A 156 1.22 9.29 -9.97
CA ILE A 156 -0.01 9.94 -10.44
C ILE A 156 0.05 10.19 -11.96
N GLY A 157 1.18 10.69 -12.46
CA GLY A 157 1.39 10.91 -13.90
C GLY A 157 1.32 9.62 -14.70
N TYR A 158 1.91 8.54 -14.20
CA TYR A 158 1.83 7.21 -14.80
C TYR A 158 0.39 6.67 -14.83
N ALA A 159 -0.34 6.80 -13.73
CA ALA A 159 -1.75 6.42 -13.66
C ALA A 159 -2.62 7.23 -14.64
N ALA A 160 -2.39 8.54 -14.76
CA ALA A 160 -3.09 9.41 -15.70
C ALA A 160 -2.78 9.03 -17.16
N TYR A 161 -1.51 8.76 -17.50
CA TYR A 161 -1.11 8.31 -18.82
C TYR A 161 -1.83 7.00 -19.21
N MET A 162 -1.85 6.02 -18.30
CA MET A 162 -2.55 4.75 -18.51
C MET A 162 -4.06 4.94 -18.69
N PHE A 163 -4.66 5.83 -17.90
CA PHE A 163 -6.08 6.14 -18.00
C PHE A 163 -6.44 6.78 -19.34
N VAL A 164 -5.68 7.78 -19.79
CA VAL A 164 -5.88 8.45 -21.09
C VAL A 164 -5.67 7.48 -22.26
N GLY A 165 -4.66 6.60 -22.17
CA GLY A 165 -4.45 5.52 -23.13
C GLY A 165 -5.68 4.62 -23.26
N SER A 166 -6.27 4.21 -22.13
CA SER A 166 -7.47 3.37 -22.11
C SER A 166 -8.70 4.04 -22.76
N LEU A 167 -8.82 5.36 -22.66
CA LEU A 167 -9.91 6.12 -23.26
C LEU A 167 -9.73 6.31 -24.77
N ARG A 168 -8.49 6.51 -25.23
CA ARG A 168 -8.17 6.60 -26.67
C ARG A 168 -8.42 5.27 -27.39
N ASP A 169 -8.07 4.16 -26.76
CA ASP A 169 -8.23 2.82 -27.34
C ASP A 169 -9.71 2.45 -27.55
N ARG A 170 -10.60 2.92 -26.67
CA ARG A 170 -12.06 2.76 -26.82
C ARG A 170 -12.65 3.55 -27.99
N ARG A 171 -12.02 4.66 -28.40
CA ARG A 171 -12.44 5.44 -29.59
C ARG A 171 -11.95 4.84 -30.90
N GLY A 172 -10.78 4.18 -30.91
CA GLY A 172 -10.24 3.50 -32.09
C GLY A 172 -11.05 2.27 -32.51
N ARG A 173 -11.59 1.52 -31.54
CA ARG A 173 -12.42 0.31 -31.78
C ARG A 173 -13.84 0.58 -32.29
N ARG A 174 -14.27 1.83 -32.40
CA ARG A 174 -15.60 2.20 -32.95
C ARG A 174 -15.56 2.50 -34.46
N LYS A 175 -14.39 2.38 -35.12
CA LYS A 175 -14.18 2.70 -36.54
C LYS A 175 -13.86 1.50 -37.46
N GLY A 176 -14.20 0.27 -37.05
CA GLY A 176 -14.21 -0.89 -37.96
C GLY A 176 -14.84 -2.09 -37.26
N PRO A 177 -15.83 -2.77 -37.86
CA PRO A 177 -15.93 -3.12 -39.27
C PRO A 177 -17.24 -2.64 -39.95
N GLU A 178 -17.15 -1.75 -40.93
CA GLU A 178 -18.24 -1.47 -41.89
C GLU A 178 -17.90 -1.91 -43.33
N ASP A 179 -16.73 -2.52 -43.57
CA ASP A 179 -16.28 -2.95 -44.89
C ASP A 179 -16.15 -4.48 -45.05
N GLU A 180 -16.94 -5.26 -44.31
CA GLU A 180 -17.24 -6.64 -44.72
C GLU A 180 -18.71 -6.69 -45.13
N GLN A 181 -18.97 -6.27 -46.37
CA GLN A 181 -20.16 -6.71 -47.09
C GLN A 181 -20.19 -8.24 -47.00
N PRO A 182 -21.27 -8.86 -46.48
CA PRO A 182 -21.42 -10.30 -46.58
C PRO A 182 -21.47 -10.64 -48.07
N GLN A 183 -20.39 -11.21 -48.60
CA GLN A 183 -20.44 -11.88 -49.90
C GLN A 183 -21.53 -12.94 -49.77
N LEU A 184 -22.64 -12.69 -50.47
CA LEU A 184 -23.76 -13.59 -50.62
C LEU A 184 -23.23 -14.89 -51.22
N HIS A 185 -22.84 -15.84 -50.37
CA HIS A 185 -22.64 -17.22 -50.79
C HIS A 185 -24.02 -17.72 -51.19
N GLU A 186 -24.30 -17.76 -52.49
CA GLU A 186 -25.39 -18.55 -53.04
C GLU A 186 -25.19 -20.01 -52.60
N GLN A 187 -25.93 -20.43 -51.59
CA GLN A 187 -26.06 -21.84 -51.23
C GLN A 187 -26.85 -22.54 -52.34
N PRO A 188 -26.42 -23.73 -52.82
CA PRO A 188 -27.24 -24.52 -53.72
C PRO A 188 -28.53 -24.96 -53.00
N PRO A 189 -29.63 -25.22 -53.74
CA PRO A 189 -30.96 -25.41 -53.15
C PRO A 189 -30.94 -26.57 -52.15
N GLN A 190 -31.26 -26.28 -50.88
CA GLN A 190 -31.56 -27.33 -49.91
C GLN A 190 -33.03 -27.74 -50.06
N GLU A 191 -33.27 -29.04 -50.19
CA GLU A 191 -34.61 -29.64 -50.12
C GLU A 191 -35.25 -29.30 -48.78
N GLU A 192 -36.44 -28.68 -48.85
CA GLU A 192 -37.29 -28.33 -47.73
C GLU A 192 -37.80 -29.60 -47.02
N PRO A 193 -37.53 -29.80 -45.71
CA PRO A 193 -38.28 -30.76 -44.92
C PRO A 193 -39.68 -30.22 -44.61
N PRO A 194 -40.70 -31.09 -44.51
CA PRO A 194 -42.10 -30.66 -44.36
C PRO A 194 -42.36 -29.87 -43.08
N THR A 195 -43.13 -28.81 -43.25
CA THR A 195 -43.66 -27.85 -42.26
C THR A 195 -44.19 -28.52 -40.98
N PRO A 196 -43.64 -28.23 -39.79
CA PRO A 196 -44.33 -28.48 -38.54
C PRO A 196 -45.39 -27.39 -38.29
N ALA A 197 -46.54 -27.82 -37.79
CA ALA A 197 -47.73 -27.02 -37.52
C ALA A 197 -47.50 -25.79 -36.60
N PRO A 198 -48.38 -24.78 -36.62
CA PRO A 198 -48.18 -23.50 -35.94
C PRO A 198 -48.06 -23.67 -34.41
N GLN A 199 -46.92 -23.25 -33.85
CA GLN A 199 -46.76 -23.13 -32.40
C GLN A 199 -47.20 -21.72 -31.94
N ALA A 200 -47.90 -21.70 -30.80
CA ALA A 200 -48.49 -20.52 -30.17
C ALA A 200 -47.46 -19.40 -29.87
N PRO A 201 -47.88 -18.11 -29.84
CA PRO A 201 -46.98 -16.99 -29.65
C PRO A 201 -46.27 -17.03 -28.29
N PRO A 202 -44.97 -16.67 -28.22
CA PRO A 202 -44.27 -16.52 -26.94
C PRO A 202 -44.83 -15.32 -26.17
N ALA A 203 -45.10 -15.55 -24.87
CA ALA A 203 -45.51 -14.51 -23.95
C ALA A 203 -44.39 -13.47 -23.76
N ALA A 204 -44.80 -12.20 -23.73
CA ALA A 204 -43.98 -11.03 -23.58
C ALA A 204 -43.15 -11.00 -22.28
N SER A 205 -42.01 -10.36 -22.36
CA SER A 205 -41.01 -10.12 -21.32
C SER A 205 -41.50 -9.20 -20.19
N LEU A 206 -40.89 -9.33 -19.02
CA LEU A 206 -40.77 -8.26 -18.04
C LEU A 206 -39.28 -7.96 -17.76
N PRO A 207 -38.86 -6.69 -17.69
CA PRO A 207 -37.51 -6.32 -17.29
C PRO A 207 -37.38 -6.33 -15.76
N VAL A 208 -36.28 -6.86 -15.23
CA VAL A 208 -35.92 -6.73 -13.81
C VAL A 208 -34.70 -5.80 -13.70
N PRO A 209 -34.72 -4.79 -12.81
CA PRO A 209 -33.68 -3.77 -12.73
C PRO A 209 -32.39 -4.30 -12.08
N ALA A 210 -31.29 -3.67 -12.48
CA ALA A 210 -29.96 -3.86 -11.92
C ALA A 210 -29.88 -3.30 -10.48
N LEU A 211 -29.18 -4.00 -9.58
CA LEU A 211 -28.62 -3.38 -8.38
C LEU A 211 -27.27 -3.99 -7.98
N VAL A 212 -26.23 -3.20 -8.26
CA VAL A 212 -25.00 -2.92 -7.51
C VAL A 212 -24.42 -4.01 -6.58
N ALA A 213 -23.24 -4.51 -6.95
CA ALA A 213 -22.18 -4.88 -6.01
C ALA A 213 -20.81 -4.64 -6.68
N GLY A 214 -20.33 -3.39 -6.62
CA GLY A 214 -18.97 -3.03 -6.99
C GLY A 214 -17.98 -3.63 -5.98
N GLY A 215 -17.01 -4.41 -6.46
CA GLY A 215 -15.87 -4.85 -5.66
C GLY A 215 -15.26 -6.21 -6.03
N VAL A 216 -16.05 -7.17 -6.51
CA VAL A 216 -15.58 -8.57 -6.69
C VAL A 216 -15.49 -9.00 -8.18
N ALA A 217 -15.98 -8.18 -9.10
CA ALA A 217 -16.14 -8.54 -10.51
C ALA A 217 -14.81 -8.80 -11.26
N ILE A 218 -13.69 -8.21 -10.83
CA ILE A 218 -12.42 -8.32 -11.58
C ILE A 218 -11.81 -9.73 -11.45
N SER A 219 -11.90 -10.36 -10.28
CA SER A 219 -11.37 -11.71 -10.05
C SER A 219 -12.20 -12.79 -10.74
N ILE A 220 -13.53 -12.61 -10.77
CA ILE A 220 -14.46 -13.54 -11.43
C ILE A 220 -14.38 -13.41 -12.96
N LEU A 221 -14.20 -12.19 -13.48
CA LEU A 221 -13.99 -11.97 -14.93
C LEU A 221 -12.65 -12.55 -15.40
N LEU A 222 -11.60 -12.55 -14.58
CA LEU A 222 -10.32 -13.20 -14.91
C LEU A 222 -10.45 -14.74 -14.96
N LEU A 223 -11.14 -15.35 -13.99
CA LEU A 223 -11.39 -16.79 -13.98
C LEU A 223 -12.34 -17.23 -15.10
N ALA A 224 -13.37 -16.44 -15.42
CA ALA A 224 -14.26 -16.69 -16.55
C ALA A 224 -13.54 -16.54 -17.91
N TYR A 225 -12.58 -15.60 -18.01
CA TYR A 225 -11.74 -15.44 -19.21
C TYR A 225 -10.80 -16.63 -19.41
N ILE A 226 -10.18 -17.14 -18.34
CA ILE A 226 -9.32 -18.33 -18.37
C ILE A 226 -10.11 -19.58 -18.80
N ARG A 227 -11.33 -19.76 -18.29
CA ARG A 227 -12.17 -20.94 -18.61
C ARG A 227 -12.72 -20.92 -20.04
N ARG A 228 -12.93 -19.74 -20.64
CA ARG A 228 -13.46 -19.59 -22.01
C ARG A 228 -12.40 -19.81 -23.10
N ARG A 229 -11.11 -19.63 -22.79
CA ARG A 229 -10.01 -19.80 -23.76
C ARG A 229 -9.49 -21.24 -23.83
N GLY A 230 -9.71 -22.06 -22.80
CA GLY A 230 -9.29 -23.48 -22.77
C GLY A 230 -10.22 -24.46 -23.49
N ARG A 231 -11.34 -24.01 -24.08
CA ARG A 231 -12.36 -24.88 -24.72
C ARG A 231 -12.40 -24.83 -26.25
N ARG A 232 -11.40 -24.21 -26.89
CA ARG A 232 -11.32 -24.04 -28.36
C ARG A 232 -10.18 -24.83 -29.01
N SER A 233 -9.65 -25.86 -28.35
CA SER A 233 -8.52 -26.66 -28.85
C SER A 233 -8.75 -28.16 -28.76
N THR A 234 -9.90 -28.61 -29.28
CA THR A 234 -10.17 -30.01 -29.66
C THR A 234 -11.08 -29.99 -30.87
#